data_AF-A0A9E3SDH5-F1
#
_entry.id   AF-A0A9E3SDH5-F1
#
_cell.length_a   1.000
_cell.length_b   1.000
_cell.length_c   1.000
_cell.angle_alpha   90.00
_cell.angle_beta   90.00
_cell.angle_gamma   90.00
#
_symmetry.space_group_name_H-M   'P 1'
#
loop_
_entity.id
_entity.type
_entity.pdbx_description
1 polymer ?
#
loop_
_entity_poly.entity_id
_entity_poly.type
_entity_poly.pdbx_seq_one_letter_code
_entity_poly.pdbx_strand_id
1 'polypeptide(L)'
;MAYFKAEDSLFDITEKYPQTIKVFVEQGFEQLADEEKRATLGKALRLNSALSMRNIDEAAFAELLNQAIEGTNGDNLAVDPAKKINIRGLLPCPVRLPLQEALDEFIENNTDDIHIKAQLKAASMGLDWIKDEVLSAAHVDSLDELYISAGFDMFFEDSYFGRFIKSGEYADPLLWKRINSDFDHDGLRLKDPKSRYGILAVVPAVFLVNTQIIGDRPMPQS
;
A
#
# COMPACT_ATOMS: atom_id res chain seq x y z
N MET A 1 -4.16 31.78 3.57
CA MET A 1 -4.24 32.87 2.55
C MET A 1 -4.36 32.20 1.20
N ALA A 2 -5.14 32.72 0.25
CA ALA A 2 -5.25 32.09 -1.08
C ALA A 2 -3.97 32.35 -1.90
N TYR A 3 -3.28 31.29 -2.33
CA TYR A 3 -2.01 31.38 -3.07
C TYR A 3 -2.19 31.74 -4.56
N PHE A 4 -3.38 31.48 -5.09
CA PHE A 4 -3.86 31.71 -6.45
C PHE A 4 -5.37 32.00 -6.43
N LYS A 5 -5.92 32.41 -7.57
CA LYS A 5 -7.36 32.61 -7.80
C LYS A 5 -7.89 31.66 -8.87
N ALA A 6 -9.20 31.46 -8.87
CA ALA A 6 -9.91 30.64 -9.85
C ALA A 6 -9.70 31.10 -11.31
N GLU A 7 -9.46 32.40 -11.50
CA GLU A 7 -9.23 33.02 -12.80
C GLU A 7 -7.74 33.05 -13.21
N ASP A 8 -6.83 32.56 -12.37
CA ASP A 8 -5.42 32.46 -12.71
C ASP A 8 -5.23 31.39 -13.80
N SER A 9 -4.23 31.61 -14.68
CA SER A 9 -3.92 30.63 -15.72
C SER A 9 -3.17 29.44 -15.10
N LEU A 10 -3.33 28.25 -15.69
CA LEU A 10 -2.61 27.07 -15.22
C LEU A 10 -1.08 27.28 -15.32
N PHE A 11 -0.63 28.03 -16.34
CA PHE A 11 0.77 28.42 -16.49
C PHE A 11 1.24 29.30 -15.33
N ASP A 12 0.49 30.34 -14.98
CA ASP A 12 0.89 31.25 -13.90
C ASP A 12 0.98 30.53 -12.54
N ILE A 13 0.06 29.61 -12.28
CA ILE A 13 0.05 28.80 -11.04
C ILE A 13 1.28 27.88 -11.00
N THR A 14 1.54 27.15 -12.09
CA THR A 14 2.62 26.16 -12.16
C THR A 14 4.01 26.78 -12.24
N GLU A 15 4.17 27.96 -12.83
CA GLU A 15 5.44 28.70 -12.82
C GLU A 15 5.72 29.30 -11.44
N LYS A 16 4.69 29.82 -10.77
CA LYS A 16 4.83 30.37 -9.42
C LYS A 16 5.04 29.28 -8.38
N TYR A 17 4.47 28.10 -8.59
CA TYR A 17 4.54 26.94 -7.70
C TYR A 17 4.79 25.63 -8.47
N PRO A 18 6.04 25.32 -8.85
CA PRO A 18 6.37 24.15 -9.68
C PRO A 18 5.89 22.81 -9.12
N GLN A 19 5.78 22.68 -7.80
CA GLN A 19 5.29 21.47 -7.14
C GLN A 19 3.82 21.16 -7.43
N THR A 20 3.02 22.13 -7.87
CA THR A 20 1.63 21.89 -8.30
C THR A 20 1.54 21.14 -9.62
N ILE A 21 2.62 21.09 -10.42
CA ILE A 21 2.64 20.37 -11.71
C ILE A 21 2.25 18.91 -11.51
N LYS A 22 2.75 18.25 -10.45
CA LYS A 22 2.40 16.87 -10.12
C LYS A 22 0.89 16.70 -9.89
N VAL A 23 0.28 17.57 -9.08
CA VAL A 23 -1.16 17.57 -8.78
C VAL A 23 -1.99 17.72 -10.06
N PHE A 24 -1.59 18.63 -10.95
CA PHE A 24 -2.27 18.81 -12.23
C PHE A 24 -2.16 17.58 -13.14
N VAL A 25 -0.98 16.97 -13.24
CA VAL A 25 -0.75 15.78 -14.06
C VAL A 25 -1.56 14.59 -13.56
N GLU A 26 -1.59 14.36 -12.24
CA GLU A 26 -2.36 13.26 -11.61
C GLU A 26 -3.88 13.39 -11.82
N GLN A 27 -4.37 14.63 -11.97
CA GLN A 27 -5.78 14.92 -12.24
C GLN A 27 -6.06 15.02 -13.76
N GLY A 28 -5.10 14.55 -14.55
CA GLY A 28 -5.16 14.30 -15.99
C GLY A 28 -4.93 15.53 -16.86
N PHE A 29 -4.27 16.56 -16.35
CA PHE A 29 -3.65 17.61 -17.15
C PHE A 29 -2.21 17.23 -17.53
N GLU A 30 -2.00 16.00 -18.04
CA GLU A 30 -0.69 15.42 -18.39
C GLU A 30 0.15 16.33 -19.30
N GLN A 31 -0.52 17.10 -20.15
CA GLN A 31 0.11 18.05 -21.08
C GLN A 31 0.88 19.16 -20.35
N LEU A 32 0.61 19.41 -19.07
CA LEU A 32 1.35 20.37 -18.25
C LEU A 32 2.68 19.83 -17.72
N ALA A 33 2.97 18.53 -17.84
CA ALA A 33 4.30 17.99 -17.54
C ALA A 33 5.36 18.52 -18.52
N ASP A 34 4.96 18.71 -19.78
CA ASP A 34 5.80 19.23 -20.85
C ASP A 34 5.84 20.77 -20.81
N GLU A 35 7.04 21.34 -20.78
CA GLU A 35 7.25 22.78 -20.60
C GLU A 35 6.72 23.61 -21.77
N GLU A 36 6.86 23.13 -23.01
CA GLU A 36 6.42 23.84 -24.22
C GLU A 36 4.89 23.83 -24.33
N LYS A 37 4.25 22.72 -23.98
CA LYS A 37 2.80 22.59 -23.86
C LYS A 37 2.24 23.37 -22.68
N ARG A 38 2.92 23.38 -21.53
CA ARG A 38 2.56 24.21 -20.37
C ARG A 38 2.59 25.70 -20.73
N ALA A 39 3.61 26.14 -21.47
CA ALA A 39 3.75 27.53 -21.93
C ALA A 39 2.71 27.97 -22.98
N THR A 40 2.06 27.03 -23.67
CA THR A 40 1.06 27.31 -24.72
C THR A 40 -0.36 27.05 -24.21
N LEU A 41 -0.68 25.81 -23.83
CA LEU A 41 -1.98 25.39 -23.30
C LEU A 41 -2.26 26.01 -21.93
N GLY A 42 -1.27 26.01 -21.04
CA GLY A 42 -1.43 26.49 -19.67
C GLY A 42 -1.75 27.99 -19.60
N LYS A 43 -1.30 28.78 -20.60
CA LYS A 43 -1.63 30.21 -20.71
C LYS A 43 -3.05 30.46 -21.23
N ALA A 44 -3.56 29.53 -22.03
CA ALA A 44 -4.89 29.64 -22.63
C ALA A 44 -6.02 29.20 -21.67
N LEU A 45 -5.71 28.33 -20.70
CA LEU A 45 -6.70 27.78 -19.76
C LEU A 45 -6.63 28.46 -18.40
N ARG A 46 -7.79 28.86 -17.88
CA ARG A 46 -7.98 29.28 -16.48
C ARG A 46 -8.31 28.08 -15.61
N LEU A 47 -7.95 28.14 -14.33
CA LEU A 47 -8.18 27.05 -13.37
C LEU A 47 -9.65 26.60 -13.36
N ASN A 48 -10.58 27.52 -13.12
CA ASN A 48 -12.02 27.20 -13.07
C ASN A 48 -12.54 26.52 -14.35
N SER A 49 -12.09 26.99 -15.51
CA SER A 49 -12.52 26.51 -16.82
C SER A 49 -11.97 25.12 -17.08
N ALA A 50 -10.70 24.90 -16.73
CA ALA A 50 -10.03 23.61 -16.85
C ALA A 50 -10.67 22.54 -15.94
N LEU A 51 -11.02 22.89 -14.70
CA LEU A 51 -11.69 22.00 -13.76
C LEU A 51 -13.13 21.71 -14.20
N SER A 52 -13.87 22.72 -14.66
CA SER A 52 -15.24 22.57 -15.19
C SER A 52 -15.28 21.63 -16.40
N MET A 53 -14.31 21.75 -17.33
CA MET A 53 -14.21 20.87 -18.51
C MET A 53 -14.03 19.40 -18.13
N ARG A 54 -13.52 19.11 -16.93
CA ARG A 54 -13.27 17.75 -16.42
C ARG A 54 -14.22 17.34 -15.28
N ASN A 55 -15.21 18.16 -14.97
CA ASN A 55 -16.17 17.94 -13.87
C ASN A 55 -15.46 17.71 -12.51
N ILE A 56 -14.40 18.49 -12.25
CA ILE A 56 -13.64 18.46 -11.00
C ILE A 56 -14.14 19.58 -10.09
N ASP A 57 -14.34 19.28 -8.81
CA ASP A 57 -14.76 20.27 -7.82
C ASP A 57 -13.66 21.32 -7.57
N GLU A 58 -14.01 22.59 -7.75
CA GLU A 58 -13.07 23.71 -7.70
C GLU A 58 -12.50 23.94 -6.30
N ALA A 59 -13.34 23.78 -5.26
CA ALA A 59 -12.93 23.99 -3.89
C ALA A 59 -11.96 22.90 -3.41
N ALA A 60 -12.29 21.63 -3.67
CA ALA A 60 -11.44 20.49 -3.34
C ALA A 60 -10.10 20.52 -4.07
N PHE A 61 -10.11 20.88 -5.36
CA PHE A 61 -8.87 20.98 -6.13
C PHE A 61 -7.98 22.15 -5.69
N ALA A 62 -8.59 23.29 -5.35
CA ALA A 62 -7.84 24.42 -4.82
C ALA A 62 -7.15 24.07 -3.50
N GLU A 63 -7.78 23.26 -2.66
CA GLU A 63 -7.19 22.78 -1.42
C GLU A 63 -5.96 21.88 -1.68
N LEU A 64 -6.04 20.94 -2.63
CA LEU A 64 -4.92 20.09 -3.03
C LEU A 64 -3.71 20.89 -3.53
N LEU A 65 -3.96 21.94 -4.33
CA LEU A 65 -2.90 22.83 -4.80
C LEU A 65 -2.27 23.61 -3.64
N ASN A 66 -3.07 24.15 -2.71
CA ASN A 66 -2.56 24.87 -1.55
C ASN A 66 -1.70 23.97 -0.66
N GLN A 67 -2.11 22.72 -0.45
CA GLN A 67 -1.34 21.72 0.31
C GLN A 67 0.01 21.42 -0.34
N ALA A 68 0.05 21.27 -1.66
CA ALA A 68 1.32 21.14 -2.38
C ALA A 68 2.19 22.40 -2.21
N ILE A 69 1.59 23.59 -2.26
CA ILE A 69 2.31 24.87 -2.17
C ILE A 69 2.98 25.08 -0.81
N GLU A 70 2.31 24.72 0.27
CA GLU A 70 2.77 24.94 1.65
C GLU A 70 3.95 24.05 2.06
N GLY A 71 4.38 23.13 1.21
CA GLY A 71 5.64 22.41 1.39
C GLY A 71 5.63 21.42 2.57
N THR A 72 4.45 20.90 2.92
CA THR A 72 4.27 19.82 3.89
C THR A 72 4.79 18.49 3.32
N ASN A 73 6.08 18.42 3.00
CA ASN A 73 6.79 17.17 2.74
C ASN A 73 7.38 16.68 4.06
N GLY A 74 6.66 15.77 4.70
CA GLY A 74 7.12 15.03 5.88
C GLY A 74 6.02 14.84 6.91
N ASP A 75 5.51 13.62 6.97
CA ASP A 75 4.95 12.99 8.16
C ASP A 75 3.53 13.44 8.59
N ASN A 76 2.58 12.52 8.38
CA ASN A 76 1.27 12.38 9.04
C ASN A 76 0.08 13.31 8.67
N LEU A 77 -0.89 12.65 8.02
CA LEU A 77 -2.35 12.76 8.22
C LEU A 77 -3.10 13.92 7.52
N ALA A 78 -3.37 13.74 6.23
CA ALA A 78 -4.78 13.77 5.82
C ALA A 78 -5.31 12.34 5.99
N VAL A 79 -6.02 12.09 7.09
CA VAL A 79 -7.02 11.02 7.10
C VAL A 79 -8.06 11.50 6.11
N ASP A 80 -7.98 10.98 4.88
CA ASP A 80 -9.16 10.88 4.03
C ASP A 80 -10.27 10.33 4.92
N PRO A 81 -11.43 11.01 5.09
CA PRO A 81 -12.59 10.44 5.78
C PRO A 81 -13.03 9.11 5.16
N ALA A 82 -12.49 8.76 3.99
CA ALA A 82 -12.52 7.42 3.45
C ALA A 82 -11.13 6.84 3.17
N LYS A 83 -10.23 6.81 4.17
CA LYS A 83 -8.90 6.16 4.02
C LYS A 83 -9.11 4.70 3.64
N LYS A 84 -9.04 4.45 2.34
CA LYS A 84 -9.37 3.17 1.75
C LYS A 84 -8.16 2.26 1.91
N ILE A 85 -8.25 1.32 2.82
CA ILE A 85 -7.18 0.34 3.07
C ILE A 85 -7.52 -0.90 2.24
N ASN A 86 -6.74 -1.16 1.20
CA ASN A 86 -6.82 -2.40 0.47
C ASN A 86 -5.88 -3.42 1.13
N ILE A 87 -6.41 -4.61 1.40
CA ILE A 87 -5.66 -5.72 1.99
C ILE A 87 -5.74 -6.89 1.02
N ARG A 88 -4.59 -7.43 0.62
CA ARG A 88 -4.52 -8.65 -0.18
C ARG A 88 -3.78 -9.73 0.55
N GLY A 89 -4.39 -10.92 0.60
CA GLY A 89 -3.85 -12.02 1.37
C GLY A 89 -3.83 -13.33 0.59
N LEU A 90 -2.74 -14.08 0.72
CA LEU A 90 -2.71 -15.50 0.40
C LEU A 90 -2.39 -16.30 1.67
N LEU A 91 -3.40 -16.95 2.23
CA LEU A 91 -3.31 -17.56 3.56
C LEU A 91 -3.79 -19.02 3.56
N PRO A 92 -3.18 -19.89 4.39
CA PRO A 92 -3.69 -21.23 4.66
C PRO A 92 -5.09 -21.12 5.26
N CYS A 93 -6.01 -22.00 4.83
CA CYS A 93 -7.41 -21.96 5.29
C CYS A 93 -7.58 -21.89 6.83
N PRO A 94 -6.77 -22.57 7.66
CA PRO A 94 -6.87 -22.47 9.13
C PRO A 94 -6.62 -21.07 9.70
N VAL A 95 -5.89 -20.21 9.00
CA VAL A 95 -5.64 -18.81 9.40
C VAL A 95 -6.58 -17.87 8.64
N ARG A 96 -6.79 -18.14 7.35
CA ARG A 96 -7.58 -17.29 6.46
C ARG A 96 -9.00 -17.09 6.96
N LEU A 97 -9.69 -18.16 7.34
CA LEU A 97 -11.09 -18.09 7.72
C LEU A 97 -11.29 -17.30 9.03
N PRO A 98 -10.58 -17.63 10.14
CA PRO A 98 -10.67 -16.83 11.36
C PRO A 98 -10.26 -15.37 11.18
N LEU A 99 -9.22 -15.10 10.37
CA LEU A 99 -8.78 -13.73 10.10
C LEU A 99 -9.83 -12.96 9.30
N GLN A 100 -10.46 -13.58 8.30
CA GLN A 100 -11.52 -12.96 7.52
C GLN A 100 -12.73 -12.67 8.41
N GLU A 101 -13.17 -13.63 9.23
CA GLU A 101 -14.29 -13.45 10.16
C GLU A 101 -14.04 -12.30 11.14
N ALA A 102 -12.85 -12.25 11.76
CA ALA A 102 -12.47 -11.18 12.67
C ALA A 102 -12.34 -9.82 11.97
N LEU A 103 -11.89 -9.81 10.72
CA LEU A 103 -11.77 -8.58 9.93
C LEU A 103 -13.15 -8.06 9.50
N ASP A 104 -14.06 -8.95 9.10
CA ASP A 104 -15.43 -8.60 8.74
C ASP A 104 -16.17 -8.02 9.97
N GLU A 105 -16.05 -8.68 11.14
CA GLU A 105 -16.60 -8.16 12.41
C GLU A 105 -15.97 -6.80 12.78
N PHE A 106 -14.66 -6.62 12.58
CA PHE A 106 -14.01 -5.35 12.82
C PHE A 106 -14.57 -4.25 11.90
N ILE A 107 -14.75 -4.53 10.61
CA ILE A 107 -15.26 -3.57 9.63
C ILE A 107 -16.70 -3.18 9.96
N GLU A 108 -17.56 -4.15 10.27
CA GLU A 108 -18.96 -3.90 10.64
C GLU A 108 -19.10 -2.99 11.87
N ASN A 109 -18.16 -3.08 12.81
CA ASN A 109 -18.18 -2.27 14.03
C ASN A 109 -17.48 -0.91 13.90
N ASN A 110 -16.82 -0.60 12.77
CA ASN A 110 -16.01 0.61 12.58
C ASN A 110 -16.26 1.30 11.22
N THR A 111 -17.49 1.28 10.73
CA THR A 111 -17.86 1.68 9.35
C THR A 111 -17.68 3.16 9.01
N ASP A 112 -17.70 4.05 10.00
CA ASP A 112 -17.85 5.49 9.75
C ASP A 112 -16.51 6.22 9.54
N ASP A 113 -15.38 5.59 9.91
CA ASP A 113 -14.05 6.21 9.89
C ASP A 113 -13.02 5.48 8.99
N ILE A 114 -13.28 4.22 8.59
CA ILE A 114 -12.30 3.39 7.89
C ILE A 114 -12.96 2.52 6.80
N HIS A 115 -12.53 2.71 5.55
CA HIS A 115 -12.99 1.90 4.42
C HIS A 115 -11.99 0.79 4.11
N ILE A 116 -12.18 -0.40 4.68
CA ILE A 116 -11.29 -1.54 4.41
C ILE A 116 -11.88 -2.41 3.30
N LYS A 117 -11.07 -2.71 2.27
CA LYS A 117 -11.38 -3.73 1.27
C LYS A 117 -10.38 -4.87 1.39
N ALA A 118 -10.84 -6.01 1.92
CA ALA A 118 -10.00 -7.19 2.08
C ALA A 118 -10.27 -8.25 1.01
N GLN A 119 -9.20 -8.79 0.43
CA GLN A 119 -9.25 -9.94 -0.48
C GLN A 119 -8.27 -11.01 -0.02
N LEU A 120 -8.75 -11.91 0.85
CA LEU A 120 -7.98 -13.04 1.37
C LEU A 120 -8.31 -14.35 0.62
N LYS A 121 -7.36 -14.88 -0.14
CA LYS A 121 -7.48 -16.14 -0.88
C LYS A 121 -6.75 -17.29 -0.20
N ALA A 122 -7.19 -18.51 -0.49
CA ALA A 122 -6.56 -19.72 0.01
C ALA A 122 -5.19 -19.93 -0.65
N ALA A 123 -4.19 -20.37 0.13
CA ALA A 123 -2.82 -20.61 -0.34
C ALA A 123 -2.72 -21.54 -1.57
N SER A 124 -3.67 -22.47 -1.74
CA SER A 124 -3.73 -23.36 -2.90
C SER A 124 -4.02 -22.66 -4.23
N MET A 125 -4.52 -21.42 -4.21
CA MET A 125 -4.85 -20.66 -5.42
C MET A 125 -3.62 -20.05 -6.11
N GLY A 126 -2.44 -20.12 -5.48
CA GLY A 126 -1.22 -19.51 -6.00
C GLY A 126 -1.19 -17.98 -5.92
N LEU A 127 -0.06 -17.41 -6.34
CA LEU A 127 0.25 -15.98 -6.23
C LEU A 127 0.12 -15.19 -7.54
N ASP A 128 -0.21 -15.85 -8.64
CA ASP A 128 -0.14 -15.24 -9.99
C ASP A 128 -1.01 -13.98 -10.09
N TRP A 129 -2.15 -13.95 -9.41
CA TRP A 129 -3.06 -12.81 -9.36
C TRP A 129 -2.53 -11.57 -8.62
N ILE A 130 -1.46 -11.70 -7.83
CA ILE A 130 -0.75 -10.56 -7.20
C ILE A 130 0.53 -10.25 -7.98
N LYS A 131 1.21 -11.27 -8.51
CA LYS A 131 2.49 -11.13 -9.19
C LYS A 131 2.45 -10.14 -10.36
N ASP A 132 1.44 -10.20 -11.21
CA ASP A 132 1.34 -9.34 -12.39
C ASP A 132 1.18 -7.85 -12.03
N GLU A 133 0.44 -7.57 -10.97
CA GLU A 133 0.28 -6.21 -10.43
C GLU A 133 1.59 -5.68 -9.88
N VAL A 134 2.27 -6.47 -9.06
CA VAL A 134 3.55 -6.06 -8.45
C VAL A 134 4.63 -5.92 -9.51
N LEU A 135 4.62 -6.74 -10.57
CA LEU A 135 5.56 -6.60 -11.68
C LEU A 135 5.33 -5.30 -12.46
N SER A 136 4.08 -4.88 -12.62
CA SER A 136 3.72 -3.66 -13.33
C SER A 136 3.81 -2.38 -12.49
N ALA A 137 3.90 -2.50 -11.16
CA ALA A 137 4.07 -1.38 -10.25
C ALA A 137 5.45 -0.69 -10.43
N ALA A 138 5.44 0.56 -10.86
CA ALA A 138 6.67 1.37 -10.98
C ALA A 138 7.11 1.97 -9.64
N HIS A 139 6.14 2.30 -8.77
CA HIS A 139 6.35 2.97 -7.49
C HIS A 139 5.53 2.29 -6.39
N VAL A 140 5.91 2.52 -5.14
CA VAL A 140 5.23 1.94 -3.97
C VAL A 140 3.76 2.38 -3.88
N ASP A 141 3.46 3.60 -4.33
CA ASP A 141 2.10 4.17 -4.36
C ASP A 141 1.15 3.41 -5.31
N SER A 142 1.67 2.52 -6.17
CA SER A 142 0.89 1.64 -7.05
C SER A 142 0.53 0.30 -6.39
N LEU A 143 0.99 0.06 -5.17
CA LEU A 143 0.72 -1.14 -4.40
C LEU A 143 -0.41 -0.89 -3.39
N ASP A 144 -1.12 -1.94 -3.00
CA ASP A 144 -2.07 -1.88 -1.89
C ASP A 144 -1.36 -1.68 -0.53
N GLU A 145 -2.09 -1.17 0.45
CA GLU A 145 -1.55 -0.78 1.76
C GLU A 145 -1.03 -1.97 2.58
N LEU A 146 -1.61 -3.16 2.39
CA LEU A 146 -1.18 -4.35 3.12
C LEU A 146 -1.24 -5.62 2.26
N TYR A 147 -0.10 -6.30 2.14
CA TYR A 147 -0.03 -7.65 1.60
C TYR A 147 0.32 -8.67 2.70
N ILE A 148 -0.44 -9.77 2.73
CA ILE A 148 -0.28 -10.86 3.71
C ILE A 148 -0.02 -12.16 2.95
N SER A 149 0.97 -12.94 3.37
CA SER A 149 1.28 -14.22 2.74
C SER A 149 1.83 -15.22 3.74
N ALA A 150 1.57 -16.51 3.49
CA ALA A 150 2.25 -17.62 4.16
C ALA A 150 3.47 -18.15 3.39
N GLY A 151 3.71 -17.63 2.18
CA GLY A 151 4.83 -18.02 1.32
C GLY A 151 5.81 -16.88 1.10
N PHE A 152 7.04 -17.25 0.73
CA PHE A 152 8.19 -16.36 0.64
C PHE A 152 8.50 -15.86 -0.79
N ASP A 153 8.10 -16.63 -1.80
CA ASP A 153 8.51 -16.48 -3.21
C ASP A 153 8.38 -15.03 -3.72
N MET A 154 7.24 -14.38 -3.54
CA MET A 154 7.04 -13.02 -4.06
C MET A 154 7.58 -11.90 -3.14
N PHE A 155 7.79 -12.18 -1.86
CA PHE A 155 8.06 -11.14 -0.86
C PHE A 155 9.54 -10.82 -0.71
N PHE A 156 10.42 -11.75 -1.06
CA PHE A 156 11.87 -11.57 -0.98
C PHE A 156 12.54 -11.34 -2.34
N GLU A 157 11.86 -11.69 -3.43
CA GLU A 157 12.39 -11.55 -4.79
C GLU A 157 12.34 -10.09 -5.27
N ASP A 158 13.46 -9.61 -5.83
CA ASP A 158 13.59 -8.21 -6.27
C ASP A 158 12.72 -7.85 -7.47
N SER A 159 12.40 -8.84 -8.32
CA SER A 159 11.41 -8.68 -9.39
C SER A 159 10.00 -8.39 -8.87
N TYR A 160 9.74 -8.60 -7.58
CA TYR A 160 8.47 -8.35 -6.92
C TYR A 160 8.66 -7.37 -5.74
N PHE A 161 8.21 -7.71 -4.53
CA PHE A 161 8.25 -6.78 -3.38
C PHE A 161 9.67 -6.48 -2.88
N GLY A 162 10.65 -7.34 -3.17
CA GLY A 162 12.01 -7.20 -2.67
C GLY A 162 12.61 -5.82 -2.94
N ARG A 163 12.33 -5.21 -4.10
CA ARG A 163 12.85 -3.88 -4.47
C ARG A 163 12.29 -2.75 -3.60
N PHE A 164 10.99 -2.76 -3.30
CA PHE A 164 10.33 -1.74 -2.48
C PHE A 164 10.67 -1.91 -0.99
N ILE A 165 10.83 -3.17 -0.56
CA ILE A 165 11.18 -3.48 0.83
C ILE A 165 12.65 -3.16 1.13
N LYS A 166 13.55 -3.38 0.16
CA LYS A 166 14.97 -3.05 0.32
C LYS A 166 15.23 -1.55 0.30
N SER A 167 14.47 -0.78 -0.48
CA SER A 167 14.54 0.69 -0.47
C SER A 167 13.97 1.31 0.80
N GLY A 168 13.13 0.57 1.53
CA GLY A 168 12.44 1.03 2.74
C GLY A 168 11.15 1.80 2.44
N GLU A 169 10.75 1.88 1.18
CA GLU A 169 9.49 2.50 0.75
C GLU A 169 8.27 1.66 1.16
N TYR A 170 8.46 0.34 1.31
CA TYR A 170 7.44 -0.58 1.81
C TYR A 170 7.98 -1.36 3.01
N ALA A 171 7.33 -1.26 4.16
CA ALA A 171 7.84 -1.84 5.40
C ALA A 171 6.70 -2.34 6.29
N ASP A 172 7.07 -3.08 7.33
CA ASP A 172 6.14 -3.58 8.34
C ASP A 172 5.42 -2.41 9.04
N PRO A 173 4.08 -2.28 8.90
CA PRO A 173 3.33 -1.24 9.60
C PRO A 173 3.10 -1.58 11.07
N LEU A 174 3.42 -2.81 11.51
CA LEU A 174 3.18 -3.26 12.88
C LEU A 174 4.20 -2.62 13.84
N LEU A 175 3.71 -1.86 14.79
CA LEU A 175 4.51 -1.27 15.87
C LEU A 175 4.73 -2.23 17.04
N TRP A 176 4.61 -3.54 16.81
CA TRP A 176 4.68 -4.54 17.87
C TRP A 176 6.09 -4.64 18.44
N LYS A 177 6.22 -4.26 19.72
CA LYS A 177 7.51 -4.33 20.42
C LYS A 177 7.88 -5.75 20.82
N ARG A 178 6.89 -6.63 20.97
CA ARG A 178 7.05 -8.01 21.44
C ARG A 178 6.33 -8.97 20.51
N ILE A 179 6.93 -10.12 20.27
CA ILE A 179 6.30 -11.28 19.66
C ILE A 179 5.98 -12.31 20.75
N ASN A 180 5.13 -13.30 20.45
CA ASN A 180 4.78 -14.35 21.40
C ASN A 180 6.07 -15.11 21.84
N SER A 181 6.20 -15.39 23.14
CA SER A 181 7.37 -16.05 23.73
C SER A 181 7.65 -17.44 23.15
N ASP A 182 6.63 -18.13 22.64
CA ASP A 182 6.79 -19.42 21.96
C ASP A 182 7.62 -19.29 20.66
N PHE A 183 7.79 -18.06 20.15
CA PHE A 183 8.54 -17.75 18.92
C PHE A 183 9.72 -16.79 19.15
N ASP A 184 10.05 -16.51 20.43
CA ASP A 184 11.12 -15.60 20.83
C ASP A 184 11.90 -16.15 22.04
N HIS A 185 12.70 -17.17 21.78
CA HIS A 185 13.57 -17.81 22.76
C HIS A 185 14.89 -18.25 22.10
N ASP A 186 15.82 -18.82 22.87
CA ASP A 186 17.17 -19.11 22.37
C ASP A 186 17.23 -20.14 21.24
N GLY A 187 16.20 -20.98 21.11
CA GLY A 187 16.07 -21.94 20.02
C GLY A 187 15.36 -21.42 18.77
N LEU A 188 14.63 -20.30 18.89
CA LEU A 188 13.80 -19.75 17.81
C LEU A 188 13.56 -18.26 18.02
N ARG A 189 13.99 -17.44 17.06
CA ARG A 189 13.77 -15.98 17.07
C ARG A 189 13.18 -15.57 15.73
N LEU A 190 11.86 -15.50 15.65
CA LEU A 190 11.17 -15.24 14.39
C LEU A 190 11.13 -13.76 14.01
N LYS A 191 11.27 -12.84 14.97
CA LYS A 191 11.19 -11.40 14.69
C LYS A 191 12.20 -10.99 13.61
N ASP A 192 11.73 -10.29 12.58
CA ASP A 192 12.62 -9.68 11.60
C ASP A 192 13.45 -8.58 12.27
N PRO A 193 14.80 -8.73 12.36
CA PRO A 193 15.66 -7.75 13.01
C PRO A 193 15.67 -6.40 12.29
N LYS A 194 15.22 -6.34 11.03
CA LYS A 194 15.14 -5.10 10.25
C LYS A 194 13.74 -4.50 10.22
N SER A 195 12.74 -5.14 10.84
CA SER A 195 11.33 -4.69 10.86
C SER A 195 10.79 -4.36 9.46
N ARG A 196 11.12 -5.20 8.48
CA ARG A 196 10.62 -5.12 7.10
C ARG A 196 9.40 -6.00 6.90
N TYR A 197 9.31 -7.11 7.65
CA TYR A 197 8.21 -8.06 7.58
C TYR A 197 7.56 -8.27 8.94
N GLY A 198 6.25 -8.02 9.00
CA GLY A 198 5.42 -8.30 10.17
C GLY A 198 4.97 -9.76 10.21
N ILE A 199 5.07 -10.37 11.39
CA ILE A 199 4.63 -11.77 11.60
C ILE A 199 3.31 -11.75 12.37
N LEU A 200 2.23 -12.13 11.69
CA LEU A 200 0.89 -12.17 12.27
C LEU A 200 0.55 -13.51 12.91
N ALA A 201 0.95 -14.62 12.28
CA ALA A 201 0.62 -15.97 12.70
C ALA A 201 1.67 -16.98 12.26
N VAL A 202 1.74 -18.11 12.96
CA VAL A 202 2.59 -19.26 12.62
C VAL A 202 1.70 -20.48 12.41
N VAL A 203 1.91 -21.19 11.28
CA VAL A 203 1.26 -22.48 11.01
C VAL A 203 2.36 -23.55 11.06
N PRO A 204 2.52 -24.27 12.18
CA PRO A 204 3.58 -25.26 12.31
C PRO A 204 3.28 -26.47 11.42
N ALA A 205 4.28 -26.88 10.62
CA ALA A 205 4.26 -28.16 9.95
C ALA A 205 4.86 -29.21 10.90
N VAL A 206 4.05 -30.17 11.33
CA VAL A 206 4.49 -31.26 12.22
C VAL A 206 4.68 -32.55 11.42
N PHE A 207 5.85 -33.18 11.57
CA PHE A 207 6.09 -34.50 10.99
C PHE A 207 5.32 -35.55 11.78
N LEU A 208 4.42 -36.27 11.10
CA LEU A 208 3.75 -37.42 11.67
C LEU A 208 4.45 -38.70 11.25
N VAL A 209 4.76 -39.54 12.22
CA VAL A 209 5.46 -40.81 12.02
C VAL A 209 4.53 -41.96 12.35
N ASN A 210 4.32 -42.87 11.42
CA ASN A 210 3.68 -44.14 11.72
C ASN A 210 4.71 -45.11 12.31
N THR A 211 4.66 -45.29 13.63
CA THR A 211 5.58 -46.16 14.38
C THR A 211 5.46 -47.64 14.03
N GLN A 212 4.37 -48.07 13.41
CA GLN A 212 4.20 -49.45 12.95
C GLN A 212 4.93 -49.73 11.62
N ILE A 213 5.24 -48.69 10.85
CA ILE A 213 5.84 -48.81 9.50
C ILE A 213 7.31 -48.36 9.49
N ILE A 214 7.72 -47.50 10.42
CA ILE A 214 9.07 -46.91 10.41
C ILE A 214 10.18 -47.97 10.53
N GLY A 215 9.92 -49.09 11.22
CA GLY A 215 10.90 -50.15 11.44
C GLY A 215 12.09 -49.61 12.23
N ASP A 216 13.30 -49.94 11.78
CA ASP A 216 14.54 -49.52 12.45
C ASP A 216 15.05 -48.13 11.98
N ARG A 217 14.28 -47.41 11.15
CA ARG A 217 14.67 -46.07 10.69
C ARG A 217 14.58 -45.07 11.85
N PRO A 218 15.53 -44.13 11.94
CA PRO A 218 15.46 -43.09 12.96
C PRO A 218 14.23 -42.21 12.75
N MET A 219 13.61 -41.77 13.85
CA MET A 219 12.55 -40.78 13.76
C MET A 219 13.09 -39.46 13.18
N PRO A 220 12.37 -38.82 12.25
CA PRO A 220 12.72 -37.49 11.77
C PRO A 220 12.77 -36.49 12.93
N GLN A 221 13.78 -35.61 12.89
CA GLN A 221 13.97 -34.52 13.84
C GLN A 221 13.87 -33.19 13.09
N SER A 222 13.26 -32.18 13.72
CA SER A 222 13.11 -30.81 13.22
C SER A 222 14.30 -29.95 13.58
#